data_AF-A0A478FQ05-F1
#
_entry.id   AF-A0A478FQ05-F1
#
_cell.length_a   1.000
_cell.length_b   1.000
_cell.length_c   1.000
_cell.angle_alpha   90.00
_cell.angle_beta   90.00
_cell.angle_gamma   90.00
#
_symmetry.space_group_name_H-M   'P 1'
#
loop_
_entity.id
_entity.type
_entity.pdbx_description
1 polymer ?
#
loop_
_entity_poly.entity_id
_entity_poly.type
_entity_poly.pdbx_seq_one_letter_code
_entity_poly.pdbx_strand_id
1 'polypeptide(L)'
;MDPTKLAVGIGAAALVIGGGIGIKFAVSGKVVTLEGHKDYFGEGKGTKVGNKFASLLASTDDDVNVSFWSSRVHDLASKTPDITLATDGFFKDAKTDFETYRDELKKEKSAQTGIEEKAKKAIEKVKGKCKAKYGEDFTDTTISATDKPKWKEFWEFCSVEGVDKTESMVSSSQ
;
A
#
# COMPACT_ATOMS: atom_id res chain seq x y z
N MET A 1 -13.57 -33.49 45.15
CA MET A 1 -14.82 -33.64 44.39
C MET A 1 -15.07 -32.35 43.65
N ASP A 2 -15.53 -32.50 42.41
CA ASP A 2 -15.28 -31.68 41.22
C ASP A 2 -15.47 -30.15 41.24
N PRO A 3 -14.63 -29.44 40.47
CA PRO A 3 -14.89 -28.12 39.94
C PRO A 3 -15.58 -28.23 38.57
N THR A 4 -16.88 -27.95 38.46
CA THR A 4 -17.52 -27.78 37.14
C THR A 4 -18.77 -26.89 37.21
N LYS A 5 -18.60 -25.62 36.85
CA LYS A 5 -19.58 -24.89 36.03
C LYS A 5 -18.82 -23.99 35.02
N LEU A 6 -18.58 -24.61 33.87
CA LEU A 6 -18.55 -24.06 32.50
C LEU A 6 -19.67 -23.00 32.30
N ALA A 7 -19.66 -22.02 31.39
CA ALA A 7 -18.76 -21.63 30.30
C ALA A 7 -19.25 -20.27 29.74
N VAL A 8 -18.32 -19.41 29.31
CA VAL A 8 -18.37 -18.79 27.96
C VAL A 8 -16.92 -18.76 27.50
N GLY A 9 -16.56 -19.77 26.72
CA GLY A 9 -15.31 -19.81 26.01
C GLY A 9 -15.39 -18.93 24.78
N ILE A 10 -14.49 -17.97 24.67
CA ILE A 10 -13.97 -17.55 23.37
C ILE A 10 -12.56 -18.10 23.33
N GLY A 11 -12.46 -19.35 22.87
CA GLY A 11 -11.21 -19.89 22.41
C GLY A 11 -10.78 -19.12 21.17
N ALA A 12 -9.60 -18.52 21.23
CA ALA A 12 -8.79 -18.30 20.05
C ALA A 12 -7.37 -18.72 20.41
N ALA A 13 -6.91 -19.73 19.67
CA ALA A 13 -5.72 -20.50 19.96
C ALA A 13 -4.45 -19.64 20.05
N ALA A 14 -3.64 -19.92 21.07
CA ALA A 14 -2.21 -19.73 21.00
C ALA A 14 -1.68 -20.64 19.88
N LEU A 15 -1.56 -20.09 18.68
CA LEU A 15 -0.83 -20.72 17.58
C LEU A 15 0.66 -20.52 17.83
N VAL A 16 1.23 -21.48 18.57
CA VAL A 16 2.65 -21.82 18.46
C VAL A 16 2.84 -22.39 17.07
N ILE A 17 3.48 -21.63 16.19
CA ILE A 17 4.01 -22.14 14.93
C ILE A 17 5.52 -22.02 15.05
N GLY A 18 6.19 -23.17 15.12
CA GLY A 18 7.65 -23.21 15.05
C GLY A 18 8.15 -22.64 13.73
N GLY A 19 9.26 -21.91 13.79
CA GLY A 19 10.11 -21.60 12.64
C GLY A 19 9.48 -20.76 11.54
N GLY A 20 9.49 -19.44 11.71
CA GLY A 20 9.07 -18.48 10.69
C GLY A 20 8.30 -17.36 11.36
N ILE A 21 8.88 -16.15 11.35
CA ILE A 21 8.32 -14.97 12.00
C ILE A 21 6.94 -14.70 11.42
N GLY A 22 5.91 -15.15 12.13
CA GLY A 22 4.52 -14.89 11.83
C GLY A 22 4.20 -13.45 12.16
N ILE A 23 4.30 -12.57 11.17
CA ILE A 23 3.52 -11.34 11.18
C ILE A 23 2.14 -11.70 10.65
N LYS A 24 1.23 -12.06 11.56
CA LYS A 24 -0.20 -12.21 11.25
C LYS A 24 -0.78 -10.83 10.94
N PHE A 25 -0.68 -10.36 9.71
CA PHE A 25 -1.54 -9.28 9.21
C PHE A 25 -2.85 -9.87 8.67
N ALA A 26 -3.63 -10.45 9.57
CA ALA A 26 -5.04 -10.72 9.29
C ALA A 26 -5.83 -9.46 9.68
N VAL A 27 -5.88 -8.48 8.78
CA VAL A 27 -6.88 -7.41 8.87
C VAL A 27 -7.50 -7.27 7.47
N SER A 28 -8.52 -8.09 7.19
CA SER A 28 -9.59 -7.70 6.25
C SER A 28 -10.46 -6.60 6.88
N GLY A 29 -9.81 -5.55 7.37
CA GLY A 29 -10.44 -4.28 7.69
C GLY A 29 -10.64 -3.56 6.37
N LYS A 30 -11.84 -3.03 6.15
CA LYS A 30 -12.13 -2.22 4.97
C LYS A 30 -11.08 -1.11 4.85
N VAL A 31 -10.30 -1.13 3.77
CA VAL A 31 -9.40 -0.03 3.42
C VAL A 31 -10.28 1.18 3.12
N VAL A 32 -10.02 2.29 3.79
CA VAL A 32 -10.68 3.56 3.51
C VAL A 32 -10.10 4.09 2.18
N THR A 33 -10.98 4.29 1.21
CA THR A 33 -10.63 4.85 -0.09
C THR A 33 -10.53 6.38 0.01
N LEU A 34 -10.17 7.06 -1.08
CA LEU A 34 -10.25 8.52 -1.10
C LEU A 34 -11.69 9.04 -1.20
N GLU A 35 -12.70 8.18 -1.38
CA GLU A 35 -14.09 8.62 -1.52
C GLU A 35 -14.57 9.45 -0.32
N GLY A 36 -15.12 10.63 -0.61
CA GLY A 36 -15.58 11.54 0.43
C GLY A 36 -14.48 12.35 1.12
N HIS A 37 -13.20 12.20 0.76
CA HIS A 37 -12.13 13.04 1.29
C HIS A 37 -12.18 14.46 0.70
N LYS A 38 -12.53 15.46 1.52
CA LYS A 38 -12.61 16.88 1.12
C LYS A 38 -11.36 17.43 0.41
N ASP A 39 -10.19 16.84 0.63
CA ASP A 39 -8.94 17.33 0.02
C ASP A 39 -8.82 16.95 -1.48
N TYR A 40 -9.60 15.96 -1.90
CA TYR A 40 -9.69 15.46 -3.28
C TYR A 40 -11.08 15.67 -3.91
N PHE A 41 -12.04 16.22 -3.18
CA PHE A 41 -13.41 16.46 -3.64
C PHE A 41 -13.73 17.96 -3.58
N GLY A 42 -14.31 18.51 -4.66
CA GLY A 42 -14.70 19.92 -4.72
C GLY A 42 -14.40 20.60 -6.06
N GLU A 43 -14.75 21.88 -6.14
CA GLU A 43 -14.53 22.72 -7.32
C GLU A 43 -13.03 22.85 -7.64
N GLY A 44 -12.66 22.64 -8.92
CA GLY A 44 -11.25 22.59 -9.35
C GLY A 44 -10.49 21.32 -8.95
N LYS A 45 -11.17 20.29 -8.41
CA LYS A 45 -10.56 18.98 -8.09
C LYS A 45 -10.97 17.87 -9.06
N GLY A 46 -11.97 18.07 -9.91
CA GLY A 46 -12.52 17.06 -10.83
C GLY A 46 -11.52 16.51 -11.86
N THR A 47 -10.44 17.25 -12.13
CA THR A 47 -9.35 16.82 -13.01
C THR A 47 -8.28 16.04 -12.29
N LYS A 48 -8.25 16.03 -10.95
CA LYS A 48 -7.19 15.40 -10.19
C LYS A 48 -7.31 13.88 -10.19
N VAL A 49 -6.17 13.20 -10.20
CA VAL A 49 -6.10 11.72 -10.10
C VAL A 49 -6.87 11.21 -8.88
N GLY A 50 -6.66 11.83 -7.72
CA GLY A 50 -7.30 11.44 -6.46
C GLY A 50 -8.83 11.58 -6.48
N ASN A 51 -9.37 12.48 -7.29
CA ASN A 51 -10.82 12.63 -7.48
C ASN A 51 -11.36 11.60 -8.47
N LYS A 52 -10.74 11.51 -9.66
CA LYS A 52 -11.19 10.65 -10.77
C LYS A 52 -11.20 9.17 -10.39
N PHE A 53 -10.27 8.75 -9.55
CA PHE A 53 -10.10 7.36 -9.16
C PHE A 53 -10.28 7.13 -7.66
N ALA A 54 -11.05 7.99 -7.00
CA ALA A 54 -11.14 8.02 -5.54
C ALA A 54 -11.51 6.66 -4.92
N SER A 55 -12.42 5.91 -5.55
CA SER A 55 -12.89 4.59 -5.11
C SER A 55 -11.84 3.48 -5.22
N LEU A 56 -10.80 3.69 -6.01
CA LEU A 56 -9.76 2.69 -6.28
C LEU A 56 -8.49 2.93 -5.48
N LEU A 57 -8.33 4.14 -4.93
CA LEU A 57 -7.11 4.59 -4.28
C LEU A 57 -7.26 4.56 -2.76
N ALA A 58 -6.26 4.01 -2.07
CA ALA A 58 -6.25 3.97 -0.62
C ALA A 58 -5.92 5.35 -0.05
N SER A 59 -6.64 5.77 0.99
CA SER A 59 -6.30 7.00 1.70
C SER A 59 -4.96 6.88 2.43
N THR A 60 -4.12 7.91 2.28
CA THR A 60 -2.81 8.01 2.98
C THR A 60 -2.94 8.65 4.35
N ASP A 61 -4.08 9.26 4.66
CA ASP A 61 -4.27 10.08 5.85
C ASP A 61 -5.12 9.39 6.92
N ASP A 62 -5.86 8.33 6.57
CA ASP A 62 -6.63 7.56 7.55
C ASP A 62 -5.76 6.60 8.34
N ASP A 63 -5.77 6.77 9.66
CA ASP A 63 -5.10 5.86 10.60
C ASP A 63 -5.63 4.41 10.50
N VAL A 64 -6.87 4.24 10.04
CA VAL A 64 -7.47 2.93 9.76
C VAL A 64 -6.68 2.16 8.69
N ASN A 65 -6.00 2.87 7.79
CA ASN A 65 -5.20 2.26 6.72
C ASN A 65 -3.76 1.95 7.13
N VAL A 66 -3.35 2.14 8.40
CA VAL A 66 -1.97 1.87 8.85
C VAL A 66 -1.56 0.42 8.56
N SER A 67 -2.43 -0.56 8.85
CA SER A 67 -2.16 -1.97 8.55
C SER A 67 -2.09 -2.24 7.05
N PHE A 68 -2.95 -1.60 6.26
CA PHE A 68 -2.92 -1.71 4.79
C PHE A 68 -1.58 -1.24 4.23
N TRP A 69 -1.13 -0.04 4.60
CA TRP A 69 0.13 0.52 4.08
C TRP A 69 1.35 -0.29 4.54
N SER A 70 1.30 -0.80 5.78
CA SER A 70 2.35 -1.67 6.31
C SER A 70 2.45 -2.97 5.52
N SER A 71 1.33 -3.66 5.31
CA SER A 71 1.29 -4.88 4.49
C SER A 71 1.67 -4.62 3.04
N ARG A 72 1.19 -3.52 2.45
CA ARG A 72 1.51 -3.16 1.06
C ARG A 72 3.01 -2.99 0.87
N VAL A 73 3.67 -2.19 1.69
CA VAL A 73 5.12 -1.97 1.58
C VAL A 73 5.90 -3.26 1.86
N HIS A 74 5.44 -4.06 2.81
CA HIS A 74 6.04 -5.36 3.10
C HIS A 74 5.95 -6.35 1.93
N ASP A 75 4.76 -6.51 1.34
CA ASP A 75 4.52 -7.39 0.20
C ASP A 75 5.34 -6.93 -1.01
N LEU A 76 5.36 -5.62 -1.26
CA LEU A 76 6.15 -5.03 -2.33
C LEU A 76 7.65 -5.31 -2.14
N ALA A 77 8.18 -5.08 -0.94
CA ALA A 77 9.59 -5.36 -0.64
C ALA A 77 9.93 -6.86 -0.70
N SER A 78 8.95 -7.74 -0.49
CA SER A 78 9.14 -9.20 -0.44
C SER A 78 8.88 -9.93 -1.77
N LYS A 79 8.34 -9.24 -2.80
CA LYS A 79 8.05 -9.83 -4.11
C LYS A 79 9.31 -10.35 -4.81
N THR A 80 9.18 -11.53 -5.42
CA THR A 80 10.18 -12.16 -6.30
C THR A 80 9.54 -12.48 -7.66
N PRO A 81 10.14 -12.13 -8.81
CA PRO A 81 11.38 -11.35 -8.95
C PRO A 81 11.25 -9.94 -8.37
N ASP A 82 12.38 -9.30 -8.07
CA ASP A 82 12.45 -7.99 -7.42
C ASP A 82 11.45 -7.02 -8.05
N ILE A 83 10.78 -6.21 -7.22
CA ILE A 83 10.08 -5.04 -7.74
C ILE A 83 11.05 -4.24 -8.60
N THR A 84 10.72 -4.18 -9.89
CA THR A 84 11.42 -3.34 -10.83
C THR A 84 10.74 -1.97 -10.75
N LEU A 85 11.16 -1.15 -9.78
CA LEU A 85 10.85 0.27 -9.82
C LEU A 85 11.45 0.82 -11.11
N ALA A 86 10.65 1.53 -11.89
CA ALA A 86 11.17 2.16 -13.09
C ALA A 86 12.27 3.16 -12.67
N THR A 87 13.39 3.19 -13.40
CA THR A 87 14.52 4.10 -13.09
C THR A 87 14.07 5.56 -13.03
N ASP A 88 13.10 5.92 -13.87
CA ASP A 88 12.39 7.21 -13.88
C ASP A 88 10.93 7.10 -13.41
N GLY A 89 10.65 6.12 -12.56
CA GLY A 89 9.35 5.88 -11.94
C GLY A 89 8.94 6.99 -10.97
N PHE A 90 7.64 7.04 -10.67
CA PHE A 90 7.12 8.02 -9.70
C PHE A 90 7.68 7.81 -8.29
N PHE A 91 8.13 6.59 -7.99
CA PHE A 91 8.71 6.21 -6.71
C PHE A 91 10.23 6.03 -6.77
N LYS A 92 10.91 6.56 -7.80
CA LYS A 92 12.38 6.48 -7.91
C LYS A 92 13.12 6.97 -6.65
N ASP A 93 12.61 8.01 -6.00
CA ASP A 93 13.22 8.54 -4.77
C ASP A 93 12.90 7.70 -3.51
N ALA A 94 11.96 6.76 -3.62
CA ALA A 94 11.65 5.79 -2.57
C ALA A 94 12.45 4.50 -2.74
N LYS A 95 13.13 4.32 -3.89
CA LYS A 95 13.89 3.11 -4.23
C LYS A 95 14.89 2.74 -3.14
N THR A 96 15.69 3.70 -2.70
CA THR A 96 16.71 3.45 -1.65
C THR A 96 16.07 2.97 -0.34
N ASP A 97 14.95 3.55 0.08
CA ASP A 97 14.26 3.14 1.30
C ASP A 97 13.68 1.72 1.17
N PHE A 98 13.12 1.39 0.00
CA PHE A 98 12.63 0.04 -0.31
C PHE A 98 13.74 -1.01 -0.36
N GLU A 99 14.85 -0.72 -1.04
CA GLU A 99 16.00 -1.63 -1.12
C GLU A 99 16.60 -1.86 0.26
N THR A 100 16.75 -0.80 1.06
CA THR A 100 17.24 -0.88 2.44
C THR A 100 16.31 -1.72 3.32
N TYR A 101 15.00 -1.54 3.19
CA TYR A 101 14.02 -2.34 3.93
C TYR A 101 14.03 -3.81 3.50
N ARG A 102 14.04 -4.08 2.19
CA ARG A 102 14.13 -5.44 1.63
C ARG A 102 15.39 -6.17 2.10
N ASP A 103 16.54 -5.51 2.06
CA ASP A 103 17.81 -6.11 2.44
C ASP A 103 17.82 -6.48 3.93
N GLU A 104 17.06 -5.76 4.74
CA GLU A 104 16.90 -6.03 6.17
C GLU A 104 15.88 -7.13 6.46
N LEU A 105 14.85 -7.28 5.61
CA LEU A 105 13.95 -8.43 5.61
C LEU A 105 14.68 -9.73 5.26
N LYS A 106 15.66 -9.67 4.34
CA LYS A 106 16.47 -10.84 3.92
C LYS A 106 17.47 -11.29 4.98
N LYS A 107 17.79 -10.43 5.97
CA LYS A 107 18.72 -10.76 7.04
C LYS A 107 18.01 -11.58 8.11
N GLU A 108 18.44 -12.84 8.29
CA GLU A 108 17.87 -13.78 9.27
C GLU A 108 18.05 -13.35 10.75
N LYS A 109 18.88 -12.33 11.04
CA LYS A 109 19.27 -11.91 12.41
C LYS A 109 19.16 -10.40 12.67
N SER A 110 18.29 -9.68 11.97
CA SER A 110 18.10 -8.26 12.23
C SER A 110 17.39 -8.04 13.58
N ALA A 111 17.85 -7.06 14.36
CA ALA A 111 17.10 -6.58 15.51
C ALA A 111 15.73 -6.06 15.04
N GLN A 112 14.64 -6.55 15.63
CA GLN A 112 13.26 -6.25 15.23
C GLN A 112 12.98 -4.74 15.15
N THR A 113 13.60 -3.96 16.04
CA THR A 113 13.53 -2.48 16.08
C THR A 113 14.13 -1.80 14.85
N GLY A 114 15.21 -2.36 14.29
CA GLY A 114 15.88 -1.81 13.11
C GLY A 114 15.14 -2.08 11.80
N ILE A 115 14.33 -3.15 11.75
CA ILE A 115 13.42 -3.45 10.63
C ILE A 115 12.21 -2.51 10.68
N GLU A 116 11.63 -2.31 11.88
CA GLU A 116 10.44 -1.47 12.05
C GLU A 116 10.67 -0.01 11.64
N GLU A 117 11.81 0.59 12.03
CA GLU A 117 12.14 1.97 11.64
C GLU A 117 12.25 2.12 10.11
N LYS A 118 12.88 1.14 9.44
CA LYS A 118 13.04 1.14 7.99
C LYS A 118 11.73 0.91 7.27
N ALA A 119 10.90 0.00 7.77
CA ALA A 119 9.54 -0.20 7.28
C ALA A 119 8.76 1.10 7.37
N LYS A 120 8.79 1.79 8.51
CA LYS A 120 8.11 3.07 8.73
C LYS A 120 8.58 4.14 7.76
N LYS A 121 9.90 4.27 7.53
CA LYS A 121 10.45 5.20 6.52
C LYS A 121 9.92 4.90 5.12
N ALA A 122 9.96 3.63 4.70
CA ALA A 122 9.46 3.22 3.39
C ALA A 122 7.95 3.50 3.26
N ILE A 123 7.15 3.19 4.29
CA ILE A 123 5.71 3.47 4.36
C ILE A 123 5.41 4.96 4.20
N GLU A 124 6.05 5.82 4.99
CA GLU A 124 5.82 7.27 4.92
C GLU A 124 6.25 7.85 3.57
N LYS A 125 7.33 7.33 2.98
CA LYS A 125 7.78 7.73 1.65
C LYS A 125 6.77 7.37 0.57
N VAL A 126 6.23 6.14 0.61
CA VAL A 126 5.21 5.66 -0.33
C VAL A 126 3.93 6.47 -0.19
N LYS A 127 3.45 6.65 1.03
CA LYS A 127 2.28 7.49 1.32
C LYS A 127 2.47 8.90 0.77
N GLY A 128 3.62 9.51 1.01
CA GLY A 128 3.94 10.84 0.49
C GLY A 128 3.93 10.92 -1.05
N LYS A 129 4.46 9.90 -1.73
CA LYS A 129 4.47 9.82 -3.20
C LYS A 129 3.08 9.56 -3.78
N CYS A 130 2.30 8.65 -3.19
CA CYS A 130 0.90 8.44 -3.55
C CYS A 130 0.09 9.73 -3.37
N LYS A 131 0.21 10.38 -2.20
CA LYS A 131 -0.47 11.65 -1.88
C LYS A 131 -0.14 12.77 -2.88
N ALA A 132 1.13 12.89 -3.27
CA ALA A 132 1.54 13.86 -4.29
C ALA A 132 0.85 13.58 -5.63
N LYS A 133 0.82 12.31 -6.07
CA LYS A 133 0.15 11.91 -7.31
C LYS A 133 -1.36 12.11 -7.28
N TYR A 134 -2.01 11.89 -6.14
CA TYR A 134 -3.44 12.16 -6.00
C TYR A 134 -3.79 13.63 -6.27
N GLY A 135 -2.85 14.55 -6.02
CA GLY A 135 -3.01 15.98 -6.25
C GLY A 135 -2.74 16.45 -7.69
N GLU A 136 -2.14 15.62 -8.53
CA GLU A 136 -1.82 15.97 -9.93
C GLU A 136 -3.07 15.96 -10.79
N ASP A 137 -3.12 16.90 -11.74
CA ASP A 137 -4.15 16.92 -12.78
C ASP A 137 -3.90 15.80 -13.78
N PHE A 138 -4.97 15.10 -14.14
CA PHE A 138 -4.99 14.05 -15.15
C PHE A 138 -6.15 14.31 -16.09
N THR A 139 -5.84 15.01 -17.18
CA THR A 139 -6.78 15.36 -18.25
C THR A 139 -6.64 14.47 -19.47
N ASP A 140 -5.56 13.68 -19.52
CA ASP A 140 -5.26 12.84 -20.67
C ASP A 140 -6.18 11.63 -20.73
N THR A 141 -6.71 11.36 -21.92
CA THR A 141 -7.43 10.11 -22.20
C THR A 141 -6.49 9.02 -22.69
N THR A 142 -5.18 9.29 -22.77
CA THR A 142 -4.19 8.36 -23.33
C THR A 142 -2.90 8.43 -22.54
N ILE A 143 -2.36 7.27 -22.17
CA ILE A 143 -1.07 7.17 -21.47
C ILE A 143 0.01 6.79 -22.49
N SER A 144 1.08 7.58 -22.56
CA SER A 144 2.21 7.31 -23.45
C SER A 144 2.86 5.96 -23.12
N ALA A 145 3.47 5.31 -24.11
CA ALA A 145 4.23 4.06 -23.87
C ALA A 145 5.36 4.26 -22.83
N THR A 146 5.91 5.47 -22.77
CA THR A 146 6.97 5.87 -21.81
C THR A 146 6.43 6.03 -20.39
N ASP A 147 5.18 6.47 -20.23
CA ASP A 147 4.57 6.69 -18.91
C ASP A 147 3.78 5.49 -18.40
N LYS A 148 3.38 4.57 -19.29
CA LYS A 148 2.72 3.30 -18.93
C LYS A 148 3.40 2.56 -17.77
N PRO A 149 4.73 2.33 -17.76
CA PRO A 149 5.37 1.67 -16.62
C PRO A 149 5.29 2.48 -15.31
N LYS A 150 5.31 3.82 -15.38
CA LYS A 150 5.21 4.69 -14.20
C LYS A 150 3.81 4.66 -13.59
N TRP A 151 2.77 4.65 -14.44
CA TRP A 151 1.39 4.52 -14.00
C TRP A 151 1.07 3.14 -13.46
N LYS A 152 1.63 2.08 -14.06
CA LYS A 152 1.55 0.73 -13.51
C LYS A 152 2.13 0.66 -12.09
N GLU A 153 3.31 1.23 -11.87
CA GLU A 153 3.94 1.36 -10.55
C GLU A 153 3.02 2.11 -9.56
N PHE A 154 2.45 3.24 -9.98
CA PHE A 154 1.46 3.96 -9.15
C PHE A 154 0.27 3.09 -8.75
N TRP A 155 -0.31 2.34 -9.69
CA TRP A 155 -1.46 1.48 -9.41
C TRP A 155 -1.12 0.35 -8.46
N GLU A 156 0.01 -0.31 -8.64
CA GLU A 156 0.47 -1.38 -7.75
C GLU A 156 0.72 -0.87 -6.32
N PHE A 157 1.10 0.41 -6.16
CA PHE A 157 1.52 0.97 -4.87
C PHE A 157 0.36 1.65 -4.14
N CYS A 158 -0.48 2.39 -4.86
CA CYS A 158 -1.45 3.30 -4.29
C CYS A 158 -2.89 2.79 -4.33
N SER A 159 -3.19 1.75 -5.13
CA SER A 159 -4.55 1.22 -5.22
C SER A 159 -4.88 0.27 -4.09
N VAL A 160 -6.14 0.20 -3.70
CA VAL A 160 -6.62 -0.74 -2.69
C VAL A 160 -6.32 -2.18 -3.12
N GLU A 161 -6.53 -2.52 -4.39
CA GLU A 161 -6.33 -3.87 -4.91
C GLU A 161 -4.86 -4.23 -5.16
N GLY A 162 -3.98 -3.25 -5.32
CA GLY A 162 -2.56 -3.48 -5.62
C GLY A 162 -2.31 -4.08 -7.00
N VAL A 163 -3.21 -3.81 -7.95
CA VAL A 163 -3.13 -4.30 -9.34
C VAL A 163 -3.05 -3.15 -10.32
N ASP A 164 -2.43 -3.40 -11.47
CA ASP A 164 -2.38 -2.44 -12.59
C ASP A 164 -3.80 -2.12 -13.08
N LYS A 165 -4.16 -0.83 -13.02
CA LYS A 165 -5.41 -0.29 -13.58
C LYS A 165 -5.14 0.80 -14.62
N THR A 166 -3.98 0.78 -15.28
CA THR A 166 -3.61 1.80 -16.27
C THR A 166 -4.68 1.92 -17.38
N GLU A 167 -5.32 0.81 -17.77
CA GLU A 167 -6.40 0.81 -18.76
C GLU A 167 -7.67 1.56 -18.29
N SER A 168 -7.96 1.61 -16.98
CA SER A 168 -9.09 2.40 -16.47
C SER A 168 -8.85 3.90 -16.53
N MET A 169 -7.60 4.34 -16.73
CA MET A 169 -7.26 5.74 -16.93
C MET A 169 -7.48 6.20 -18.38
N VAL A 170 -7.54 5.25 -19.31
CA VAL A 170 -7.57 5.50 -20.77
C VAL A 170 -9.00 5.33 -21.32
N SER A 171 -9.89 4.67 -20.57
CA SER A 171 -11.28 4.43 -20.97
C SER A 171 -12.25 5.46 -20.36
N SER A 172 -12.51 6.55 -21.08
CA SER A 172 -13.70 7.39 -20.91
C SER A 172 -14.12 8.02 -22.25
N SER A 173 -14.06 7.22 -23.31
CA SER A 173 -14.58 7.58 -24.64
C SER A 173 -15.39 6.41 -25.20
N GLN A 174 -16.58 6.19 -24.64
CA GLN A 174 -17.69 5.58 -25.36
C GLN A 174 -18.96 6.40 -25.09
#